data_AF-A0A2W5EAT3-F1
#
_entry.id   AF-A0A2W5EAT3-F1
#
_cell.length_a   1.000
_cell.length_b   1.000
_cell.length_c   1.000
_cell.angle_alpha   90.00
_cell.angle_beta   90.00
_cell.angle_gamma   90.00
#
_symmetry.space_group_name_H-M   'P 1'
#
loop_
_entity.id
_entity.type
_entity.pdbx_description
1 polymer ?
#
loop_
_entity_poly.entity_id
_entity_poly.type
_entity_poly.pdbx_seq_one_letter_code
_entity_poly.pdbx_strand_id
1 'polypeptide(L)' 'LIPNLFEFWQGRSSRLHDRFQYILNDEKHWEITRLAP' A
#
# COMPACT_ATOMS: atom_id res chain seq x y z
N LEU A 1 -16.63 -9.48 -0.39
CA LEU A 1 -15.35 -9.73 -1.09
C LEU A 1 -14.23 -9.37 -0.13
N ILE A 2 -13.26 -10.26 0.07
CA ILE A 2 -12.08 -10.00 0.91
C ILE A 2 -10.91 -9.68 -0.04
N PRO A 3 -10.27 -8.50 0.07
CA PRO A 3 -9.16 -8.15 -0.80
C PRO A 3 -7.90 -8.93 -0.42
N ASN A 4 -7.09 -9.28 -1.41
CA ASN A 4 -5.73 -9.79 -1.25
C ASN A 4 -4.66 -8.72 -1.52
N LEU A 5 -5.09 -7.56 -2.05
CA LEU A 5 -4.27 -6.41 -2.38
C LEU A 5 -5.09 -5.14 -2.13
N PHE A 6 -4.49 -4.13 -1.51
CA PHE A 6 -4.99 -2.77 -1.56
C PHE A 6 -3.85 -1.75 -1.42
N GLU A 7 -4.07 -0.54 -1.94
CA GLU A 7 -3.09 0.55 -1.89
C GLU A 7 -3.66 1.77 -1.18
N PHE A 8 -2.85 2.38 -0.33
CA PHE A 8 -3.15 3.65 0.32
C PHE A 8 -2.31 4.76 -0.29
N TRP A 9 -2.98 5.82 -0.71
CA TRP A 9 -2.40 6.98 -1.36
C TRP A 9 -2.64 8.22 -0.51
N GLN A 10 -1.57 8.83 -0.02
CA GLN A 10 -1.67 10.08 0.72
C GLN A 10 -1.09 11.23 -0.11
N GLY A 11 -1.96 12.19 -0.44
CA GLY A 11 -1.59 13.44 -1.08
C GLY A 11 -0.69 14.29 -0.17
N ARG A 12 0.44 14.77 -0.70
CA ARG A 12 1.21 15.87 -0.08
C ARG A 12 1.34 17.03 -1.05
N SER A 13 1.40 18.25 -0.51
CA SER A 13 1.52 19.49 -1.28
C SER A 13 2.75 19.55 -2.19
N SER A 14 3.80 18.77 -1.85
CA SER A 14 5.08 18.70 -2.57
C SER A 14 5.07 17.83 -3.83
N ARG A 15 3.92 17.28 -4.27
CA ARG A 15 3.81 16.26 -5.35
C ARG A 15 4.55 14.94 -5.07
N LEU A 16 5.20 14.81 -3.92
CA LEU A 16 5.76 13.57 -3.40
C LEU A 16 4.67 12.84 -2.61
N HIS A 17 3.87 12.07 -3.34
CA HIS A 17 2.81 11.26 -2.77
C HIS A 17 3.40 10.08 -1.98
N ASP A 18 2.87 9.84 -0.78
CA ASP A 18 3.16 8.61 -0.07
C ASP A 18 2.25 7.52 -0.61
N ARG A 19 2.89 6.43 -1.06
CA ARG A 19 2.21 5.25 -1.59
C ARG A 19 2.56 4.06 -0.71
N PHE A 20 1.55 3.43 -0.12
CA PHE A 20 1.71 2.21 0.65
C PHE A 20 0.92 1.10 -0.01
N GLN A 21 1.57 -0.01 -0.30
CA GLN A 21 0.94 -1.21 -0.84
C GLN A 21 0.85 -2.25 0.26
N TYR A 22 -0.34 -2.84 0.40
CA TYR A 22 -0.61 -3.96 1.29
C TYR A 22 -0.93 -5.19 0.45
N ILE A 23 -0.17 -6.26 0.67
CA ILE A 23 -0.36 -7.57 0.03
C ILE A 23 -0.58 -8.60 1.12
N LEU A 24 -1.61 -9.44 0.93
CA LEU A 24 -1.84 -10.59 1.79
C LEU A 24 -0.95 -11.73 1.28
N ASN A 25 -0.03 -12.19 2.13
CA ASN A 25 0.84 -13.31 1.80
C ASN A 25 0.14 -14.67 2.04
N ASP A 26 0.82 -15.75 1.66
CA ASP A 26 0.28 -17.12 1.76
C ASP A 26 0.02 -17.55 3.23
N GLU A 27 0.71 -16.94 4.19
CA GLU A 27 0.50 -17.14 5.63
C GLU A 27 -0.65 -16.30 6.21
N LYS A 28 -1.38 -15.56 5.36
CA LYS A 28 -2.45 -14.62 5.73
C LYS A 28 -1.97 -13.46 6.60
N HIS A 29 -0.71 -13.08 6.47
CA HIS A 29 -0.17 -11.85 7.05
C HIS A 29 -0.15 -10.74 6.00
N TRP A 30 -0.35 -9.51 6.46
CA TRP A 30 -0.25 -8.33 5.61
C TRP A 30 1.19 -7.85 5.56
N GLU A 31 1.75 -7.83 4.37
CA GLU A 31 3.04 -7.21 4.08
C GLU A 31 2.82 -5.79 3.57
N ILE A 32 3.58 -4.85 4.11
CA ILE A 32 3.51 -3.43 3.74
C ILE A 32 4.80 -3.01 3.03
N THR A 33 4.65 -2.41 1.85
CA THR A 33 5.78 -1.81 1.11
C THR A 33 5.48 -0.35 0.79
N ARG A 34 6.45 0.54 1.02
CA ARG A 34 6.38 1.93 0.58
C ARG A 34 6.89 2.03 -0.85
N LEU A 35 6.06 2.52 -1.76
CA LEU A 35 6.43 2.78 -3.14
C LEU A 35 6.95 4.21 -3.27
N ALA A 36 7.88 4.41 -4.20
CA ALA A 36 8.27 5.76 -4.60
C ALA A 36 7.05 6.49 -5.22
N PRO A 37 6.90 7.81 -4.98
CA PRO A 37 5.90 8.62 -5.67
C PRO A 37 5.99 8.47 -7.18
#